data_AF-A0A7Z0PBV5-F1
#
_entry.id   AF-A0A7Z0PBV5-F1
#
_cell.length_a   1.000
_cell.length_b   1.000
_cell.length_c   1.000
_cell.angle_alpha   90.00
_cell.angle_beta   90.00
_cell.angle_gamma   90.00
#
_symmetry.space_group_name_H-M   'P 1'
#
loop_
_entity.id
_entity.type
_entity.pdbx_description
1 polymer ?
#
loop_
_entity_poly.entity_id
_entity_poly.type
_entity_poly.pdbx_seq_one_letter_code
_entity_poly.pdbx_strand_id
1 'polypeptide(L)'
;MLTDQQIDAAKAATPYSPGESRLHEHRDCIRFAYEWLDAQTKIKGKQKKPADLKHLIQRWAGRYVSSSDVEVAAFLHPDIHGQYPFFNISSKLISPSISRISNLGETFSQTKGEHHDLSKYSRTE
;
A
#
# COMPACT_ATOMS: atom_id res chain seq x y z
N MET A 1 -14.54 0.70 -1.77
CA MET A 1 -13.33 0.35 -2.55
C MET A 1 -13.13 1.36 -3.68
N LEU A 2 -11.88 1.70 -4.01
CA LEU A 2 -11.55 2.70 -5.04
C LEU A 2 -12.04 2.27 -6.43
N THR A 3 -12.65 3.20 -7.17
CA THR A 3 -13.05 2.98 -8.58
C THR A 3 -11.87 3.14 -9.53
N ASP A 4 -11.98 2.54 -10.73
CA ASP A 4 -10.97 2.68 -11.78
C ASP A 4 -10.75 4.14 -12.17
N GLN A 5 -11.83 4.92 -12.25
CA GLN A 5 -11.78 6.35 -12.59
C GLN A 5 -11.02 7.17 -11.54
N GLN A 6 -11.24 6.89 -10.25
CA GLN A 6 -10.49 7.56 -9.16
C GLN A 6 -9.00 7.23 -9.25
N ILE A 7 -8.66 5.97 -9.53
CA ILE A 7 -7.27 5.53 -9.66
C ILE A 7 -6.60 6.20 -10.85
N ASP A 8 -7.24 6.21 -12.02
CA ASP A 8 -6.67 6.80 -13.23
C ASP A 8 -6.46 8.32 -13.08
N ALA A 9 -7.42 9.02 -12.46
CA ALA A 9 -7.28 10.44 -12.14
C ALA A 9 -6.12 10.68 -11.13
N ALA A 10 -6.02 9.86 -10.10
CA ALA A 10 -4.97 9.98 -9.10
C ALA A 10 -3.58 9.67 -9.66
N LYS A 11 -3.45 8.70 -10.57
CA LYS A 11 -2.18 8.42 -11.25
C LYS A 11 -1.62 9.65 -11.98
N ALA A 12 -2.49 10.49 -12.53
CA ALA A 12 -2.10 11.74 -13.19
C ALA A 12 -1.77 12.87 -12.20
N ALA A 13 -2.48 12.93 -11.07
CA ALA A 13 -2.36 14.02 -10.09
C ALA A 13 -1.30 13.78 -9.00
N THR A 14 -0.89 12.53 -8.76
CA THR A 14 0.00 12.17 -7.65
C THR A 14 1.38 12.81 -7.82
N PRO A 15 1.89 13.53 -6.80
CA PRO A 15 3.24 14.08 -6.82
C PRO A 15 4.26 12.98 -6.45
N TYR A 16 4.66 12.19 -7.44
CA TYR A 16 5.62 11.10 -7.25
C TYR A 16 6.97 11.56 -6.71
N SER A 17 7.64 10.69 -5.97
CA SER A 17 9.01 10.90 -5.53
C SER A 17 10.00 11.06 -6.70
N PRO A 18 10.94 12.03 -6.62
CA PRO A 18 11.94 12.23 -7.67
C PRO A 18 12.78 10.96 -7.90
N GLY A 19 13.00 10.60 -9.16
CA GLY A 19 13.88 9.49 -9.56
C GLY A 19 13.22 8.10 -9.57
N GLU A 20 11.97 7.97 -9.13
CA GLU A 20 11.20 6.73 -9.23
C GLU A 20 10.46 6.66 -10.58
N SER A 21 10.45 5.47 -11.19
CA SER A 21 9.69 5.24 -12.43
C SER A 21 8.21 5.10 -12.10
N ARG A 22 7.33 5.84 -12.82
CA ARG A 22 5.86 5.80 -12.68
C ARG A 22 5.27 4.51 -13.25
N LEU A 23 5.64 3.39 -12.66
CA LEU A 23 5.24 2.06 -13.10
C LEU A 23 4.02 1.59 -12.31
N HIS A 24 2.97 1.22 -13.03
CA HIS A 24 1.74 0.68 -12.48
C HIS A 24 1.36 -0.55 -13.30
N GLU A 25 1.51 -1.75 -12.74
CA GLU A 25 1.16 -2.99 -13.46
C GLU A 25 -0.34 -3.19 -13.54
N HIS A 26 -1.07 -2.89 -12.47
CA HIS A 26 -2.52 -3.06 -12.42
C HIS A 26 -3.17 -2.13 -11.39
N ARG A 27 -4.44 -1.77 -11.60
CA ARG A 27 -5.20 -0.90 -10.67
C ARG A 27 -5.37 -1.55 -9.30
N ASP A 28 -5.50 -2.87 -9.25
CA ASP A 28 -5.60 -3.60 -7.98
C ASP A 28 -4.33 -3.48 -7.14
N CYS A 29 -3.15 -3.25 -7.71
CA CYS A 29 -1.92 -2.99 -6.95
C CYS A 29 -2.06 -1.73 -6.07
N ILE A 30 -2.74 -0.70 -6.60
CA ILE A 30 -3.07 0.53 -5.87
C ILE A 30 -4.14 0.25 -4.81
N ARG A 31 -5.13 -0.60 -5.12
CA ARG A 31 -6.15 -1.00 -4.13
C ARG A 31 -5.55 -1.79 -2.97
N PHE A 32 -4.60 -2.70 -3.24
CA PHE A 32 -3.87 -3.42 -2.21
C PHE A 32 -3.10 -2.45 -1.30
N ALA A 33 -2.37 -1.51 -1.89
CA ALA A 33 -1.68 -0.50 -1.11
C ALA A 33 -2.63 0.37 -0.28
N TYR A 34 -3.80 0.73 -0.84
CA TYR A 34 -4.82 1.51 -0.13
C TYR A 34 -5.35 0.76 1.09
N GLU A 35 -5.80 -0.49 0.92
CA GLU A 35 -6.34 -1.30 2.01
C GLU A 35 -5.28 -1.61 3.09
N TRP A 36 -4.03 -1.82 2.67
CA TRP A 36 -2.93 -2.04 3.61
C TRP A 36 -2.64 -0.79 4.44
N LEU A 37 -2.61 0.39 3.82
CA LEU A 37 -2.42 1.68 4.50
C LEU A 37 -3.59 2.01 5.43
N ASP A 38 -4.82 1.71 5.00
CA ASP A 38 -6.04 1.91 5.77
C ASP A 38 -6.02 1.14 7.10
N ALA A 39 -5.54 -0.10 7.09
CA ALA A 39 -5.44 -0.90 8.31
C ALA A 39 -4.42 -0.38 9.34
N GLN A 40 -3.52 0.54 8.97
CA GLN A 40 -2.47 1.01 9.88
C GLN A 40 -2.97 2.04 10.90
N THR A 41 -2.32 2.09 12.06
CA THR A 41 -2.49 3.19 13.02
C THR A 41 -1.82 4.45 12.48
N LYS A 42 -2.60 5.52 12.29
CA LYS A 42 -2.09 6.85 11.90
C LYS A 42 -1.48 7.57 13.10
N ILE A 43 -0.44 8.35 12.86
CA ILE A 43 0.25 9.19 13.85
C ILE A 43 0.27 10.65 13.37
N LYS A 44 0.50 11.60 14.29
CA LYS A 44 0.50 13.04 13.96
C LYS A 44 1.65 13.48 13.03
N GLY A 45 2.81 12.84 13.17
CA GLY A 45 4.01 13.14 12.37
C GLY A 45 4.28 12.07 11.33
N LYS A 46 5.36 12.22 10.56
CA LYS A 46 5.83 11.18 9.63
C LYS A 46 6.76 10.19 10.35
N GLN A 47 6.87 8.98 9.82
CA GLN A 47 7.89 8.02 10.24
C GLN A 47 9.28 8.65 10.13
N LYS A 48 10.13 8.40 11.13
CA LYS A 48 11.54 8.88 11.14
C LYS A 48 12.47 8.00 10.32
N LYS A 49 12.10 6.75 10.09
CA LYS A 49 12.87 5.77 9.34
C LYS A 49 12.03 5.29 8.16
N PRO A 50 12.63 5.11 6.98
CA PRO A 50 11.92 4.59 5.83
C PRO A 50 11.45 3.16 6.14
N ALA A 51 10.24 2.84 5.72
CA ALA A 51 9.73 1.48 5.75
C ALA A 51 9.60 0.97 4.31
N ASP A 52 9.99 -0.29 4.08
CA ASP A 52 9.89 -0.92 2.77
C ASP A 52 8.47 -1.43 2.51
N LEU A 53 7.53 -0.49 2.46
CA LEU A 53 6.11 -0.78 2.47
C LEU A 53 5.69 -1.59 1.25
N LYS A 54 6.26 -1.31 0.07
CA LYS A 54 5.90 -2.02 -1.16
C LYS A 54 6.13 -3.53 -1.03
N HIS A 55 7.22 -3.96 -0.41
CA HIS A 55 7.49 -5.38 -0.22
C HIS A 55 6.58 -6.03 0.82
N LEU A 56 6.18 -5.29 1.86
CA LEU A 56 5.19 -5.78 2.83
C LEU A 56 3.82 -5.97 2.17
N ILE A 57 3.37 -4.97 1.40
CA ILE A 57 2.09 -5.00 0.67
C ILE A 57 2.12 -6.12 -0.39
N GLN A 58 3.21 -6.23 -1.16
CA GLN A 58 3.38 -7.27 -2.18
C GLN A 58 3.28 -8.67 -1.58
N ARG A 59 3.93 -8.93 -0.44
CA ARG A 59 3.87 -10.24 0.24
C ARG A 59 2.48 -10.53 0.80
N TRP A 60 1.81 -9.51 1.33
CA TRP A 60 0.45 -9.62 1.86
C TRP A 60 -0.59 -9.90 0.75
N ALA A 61 -0.51 -9.18 -0.37
CA ALA A 61 -1.45 -9.32 -1.49
C ALA A 61 -1.09 -10.45 -2.46
N GLY A 62 0.15 -10.93 -2.44
CA GLY A 62 0.64 -11.96 -3.37
C GLY A 62 0.77 -11.50 -4.82
N ARG A 63 0.95 -10.20 -5.04
CA ARG A 63 1.17 -9.58 -6.34
C ARG A 63 2.17 -8.44 -6.22
N TYR A 64 2.99 -8.26 -7.24
CA TYR A 64 3.87 -7.10 -7.34
C TYR A 64 3.14 -5.77 -7.10
N VAL A 65 3.75 -4.92 -6.28
CA VAL A 65 3.31 -3.56 -5.97
C VAL A 65 4.51 -2.65 -6.10
N SER A 66 4.40 -1.58 -6.88
CA SER A 66 5.47 -0.60 -7.03
C SER A 66 5.42 0.46 -5.92
N SER A 67 6.51 1.19 -5.74
CA SER A 67 6.55 2.43 -4.93
C SER A 67 5.50 3.44 -5.40
N SER A 68 5.35 3.62 -6.71
CA SER A 68 4.36 4.51 -7.32
C SER A 68 2.93 4.09 -7.00
N ASP A 69 2.62 2.80 -6.92
CA ASP A 69 1.30 2.31 -6.50
C ASP A 69 0.99 2.73 -5.05
N VAL A 70 1.99 2.64 -4.16
CA VAL A 70 1.87 3.09 -2.77
C VAL A 70 1.68 4.59 -2.67
N GLU A 71 2.36 5.38 -3.49
CA GLU A 71 2.19 6.84 -3.53
C GLU A 71 0.80 7.24 -3.99
N VAL A 72 0.25 6.61 -5.03
CA VAL A 72 -1.12 6.88 -5.49
C VAL A 72 -2.14 6.47 -4.43
N ALA A 73 -1.95 5.32 -3.78
CA ALA A 73 -2.81 4.88 -2.69
C ALA A 73 -2.79 5.86 -1.51
N ALA A 74 -1.61 6.34 -1.12
CA ALA A 74 -1.45 7.34 -0.08
C ALA A 74 -2.10 8.68 -0.45
N PHE A 75 -1.95 9.12 -1.72
CA PHE A 75 -2.59 10.33 -2.23
C PHE A 75 -4.12 10.25 -2.21
N LEU A 76 -4.68 9.07 -2.46
CA LEU A 76 -6.13 8.83 -2.43
C LEU A 76 -6.71 8.70 -1.01
N HIS A 77 -5.89 8.38 -0.02
CA HIS A 77 -6.37 8.06 1.32
C HIS A 77 -6.56 9.33 2.18
N PRO A 78 -7.74 9.56 2.78
CA PRO A 78 -8.05 10.82 3.47
C PRO A 78 -7.14 11.12 4.67
N ASP A 79 -6.77 10.09 5.45
CA ASP A 79 -5.95 10.25 6.66
C ASP A 79 -4.47 9.90 6.48
N ILE A 80 -4.01 9.57 5.27
CA ILE A 80 -2.60 9.27 5.01
C ILE A 80 -1.94 10.48 4.39
N HIS A 81 -0.81 10.89 4.96
CA HIS A 81 -0.04 12.04 4.54
C HIS A 81 1.44 11.73 4.56
N GLY A 82 2.19 12.42 3.71
CA GLY A 82 3.61 12.18 3.51
C GLY A 82 3.90 11.79 2.08
N GLN A 83 5.07 11.20 1.88
CA GLN A 83 5.57 10.83 0.57
C GLN A 83 6.43 9.59 0.76
N TYR A 84 6.39 8.65 -0.18
CA TYR A 84 7.15 7.41 -0.04
C TYR A 84 8.66 7.72 0.12
N PRO A 85 9.37 7.03 1.05
CA PRO A 85 8.95 5.95 1.95
C PRO A 85 8.50 6.43 3.36
N PHE A 86 8.10 7.69 3.52
CA PHE A 86 7.79 8.32 4.81
C PHE A 86 6.34 8.81 4.89
N PHE A 87 5.48 7.98 5.49
CA PHE A 87 4.08 8.34 5.76
C PHE A 87 3.81 8.57 7.25
N ASN A 88 2.63 9.08 7.56
CA ASN A 88 2.13 9.31 8.92
C ASN A 88 1.56 8.03 9.58
N ILE A 89 2.24 6.89 9.44
CA ILE A 89 1.83 5.62 10.05
C ILE A 89 2.76 5.21 11.19
N SER A 90 2.21 4.53 12.19
CA SER A 90 2.97 3.97 13.31
C SER A 90 4.03 2.97 12.82
N SER A 91 5.16 2.88 13.50
CA SER A 91 6.13 1.78 13.27
C SER A 91 5.64 0.44 13.81
N LYS A 92 4.61 0.44 14.66
CA LYS A 92 3.92 -0.78 15.11
C LYS A 92 2.86 -1.14 14.07
N LEU A 93 3.30 -1.81 13.01
CA LEU A 93 2.45 -2.18 11.88
C LEU A 93 1.39 -3.21 12.28
N ILE A 94 0.26 -3.17 11.60
CA ILE A 94 -0.86 -4.10 11.73
C ILE A 94 -0.88 -4.97 10.48
N SER A 95 -0.89 -6.29 10.66
CA SER A 95 -1.09 -7.24 9.56
C SER A 95 -2.56 -7.19 9.16
N PRO A 96 -2.92 -6.61 7.99
CA PRO A 96 -4.33 -6.45 7.62
C PRO A 96 -4.98 -7.79 7.31
N SER A 97 -6.29 -7.90 7.51
CA SER A 97 -7.02 -9.10 7.12
C SER A 97 -7.04 -9.28 5.60
N ILE A 98 -6.83 -10.51 5.11
CA ILE A 98 -6.96 -10.85 3.68
C ILE A 98 -8.39 -10.60 3.16
N SER A 99 -9.41 -10.61 4.03
CA SER A 99 -10.79 -10.33 3.63
C SER A 99 -10.94 -8.96 2.95
N ARG A 100 -10.09 -7.96 3.30
CA ARG A 100 -10.07 -6.62 2.69
C ARG A 100 -9.85 -6.61 1.18
N ILE A 101 -9.17 -7.62 0.65
CA ILE A 101 -8.78 -7.72 -0.77
C ILE A 101 -9.30 -8.99 -1.44
N SER A 102 -10.05 -9.82 -0.71
CA SER A 102 -10.54 -11.12 -1.19
C SER A 102 -11.45 -11.03 -2.42
N ASN A 103 -12.06 -9.88 -2.66
CA ASN A 103 -12.93 -9.60 -3.81
C ASN A 103 -12.19 -9.04 -5.03
N LEU A 104 -10.88 -8.80 -4.94
CA LEU A 104 -10.06 -8.31 -6.05
C LEU A 104 -9.54 -9.46 -6.88
N GLY A 105 -9.62 -9.31 -8.21
CA GLY A 105 -9.26 -10.37 -9.15
C GLY A 105 -7.78 -10.72 -9.12
N GLU A 106 -6.93 -9.76 -8.75
CA GLU A 106 -5.49 -9.94 -8.80
C GLU A 106 -4.85 -10.41 -7.49
N THR A 107 -5.66 -10.72 -6.48
CA THR A 107 -5.20 -11.23 -5.19
C THR A 107 -4.56 -12.61 -5.36
N PHE A 108 -3.33 -12.77 -4.88
CA PHE A 108 -2.50 -13.98 -5.01
C PHE A 108 -2.23 -14.45 -6.45
N SER A 109 -2.37 -13.56 -7.43
CA SER A 109 -2.20 -13.86 -8.86
C SER A 109 -0.77 -14.24 -9.26
N GLN A 110 0.24 -13.78 -8.50
CA GLN A 110 1.67 -14.06 -8.79
C GLN A 110 2.30 -14.99 -7.74
N THR A 111 1.93 -14.85 -6.47
CA THR A 111 2.43 -15.70 -5.38
C THR A 111 1.33 -15.94 -4.34
N LYS A 112 1.23 -17.16 -3.80
CA LYS A 112 0.17 -17.54 -2.85
C LYS A 112 0.47 -17.10 -1.40
N GLY A 113 0.80 -15.84 -1.13
CA GLY A 113 1.00 -15.33 0.25
C GLY A 113 2.07 -16.05 1.10
N GLU A 114 2.81 -16.99 0.51
CA GLU A 114 3.79 -17.90 1.15
C GLU A 114 4.98 -17.17 1.79
N HIS A 115 5.12 -15.87 1.51
CA HIS A 115 6.18 -15.01 2.03
C HIS A 115 5.69 -13.92 2.98
N HIS A 116 4.44 -14.01 3.46
CA HIS A 116 3.91 -13.06 4.42
C HIS A 116 4.57 -13.26 5.81
N ASP A 117 5.65 -12.52 6.05
CA ASP A 117 6.40 -12.54 7.29
C ASP A 117 5.65 -11.77 8.40
N LEU A 118 4.87 -12.50 9.19
CA LEU A 118 4.10 -11.94 10.31
C LEU A 118 4.98 -11.30 11.40
N SER A 119 6.28 -11.63 11.47
CA SER A 119 7.20 -11.03 12.44
C SER A 119 7.44 -9.53 12.21
N LYS A 120 7.10 -9.02 11.03
CA LYS A 120 7.15 -7.59 10.69
C LYS A 120 6.00 -6.78 11.29
N TYR A 121 4.99 -7.45 11.84
CA TYR A 121 3.79 -6.82 12.37
C TYR A 121 3.73 -6.97 13.88
N SER A 122 3.18 -5.94 14.54
CA SER A 122 2.99 -5.92 15.99
C SER A 122 1.75 -6.69 16.42
N ARG A 123 0.76 -6.81 15.53
CA ARG A 123 -0.49 -7.55 15.72
C ARG A 123 -1.16 -7.80 14.37
N THR A 124 -2.10 -8.73 14.35
CA THR A 124 -3.08 -8.91 13.26
C THR A 124 -4.32 -8.09 13.58
N GLU A 125 -5.02 -7.67 12.53
CA GLU A 125 -6.35 -7.05 12.60
C GLU A 125 -7.42 -7.97 13.20
#